data_AF-A0A2P5NUJ7-F1
#
_entry.id   AF-A0A2P5NUJ7-F1
#
_cell.length_a   1.000
_cell.length_b   1.000
_cell.length_c   1.000
_cell.angle_alpha   90.00
_cell.angle_beta   90.00
_cell.angle_gamma   90.00
#
_symmetry.space_group_name_H-M   'P 1'
#
loop_
_entity.id
_entity.type
_entity.pdbx_description
1 polymer ?
#
loop_
_entity_poly.entity_id
_entity_poly.type
_entity_poly.pdbx_seq_one_letter_code
_entity_poly.pdbx_strand_id
1 'polypeptide(L)'
;MRKINRFLTVLAVSAASFSTQAAILNSSNGHYYDLVTFADIGERLDWFGAKSFAENSSFNGKLGHLATLTSAAEDDFVWNRLGAEGYYLGAFDNSTLGQNGTWSHNSWQWVTGETFSYSNWLAGEPNHWQDGSELTPNNEDYLVYGWQDRGAGVLRWNDTNVDSSYIDDQGNKKYTARGFVIEYEAVVNNVPPATVPVPGAFWLFSSVLAVFGLHKKKELFANS
;
A
#
# COMPACT_ATOMS: atom_id res chain seq x y z
N MET A 1 -26.41 -39.27 -33.58
CA MET A 1 -25.53 -38.11 -33.33
C MET A 1 -26.20 -37.20 -32.30
N ARG A 2 -25.72 -37.14 -31.06
CA ARG A 2 -26.24 -36.26 -29.99
C ARG A 2 -25.48 -34.92 -30.05
N LYS A 3 -26.20 -33.81 -30.23
CA LYS A 3 -25.64 -32.45 -30.14
C LYS A 3 -25.53 -32.08 -28.65
N ILE A 4 -24.32 -31.79 -28.18
CA ILE A 4 -24.06 -31.27 -26.84
C ILE A 4 -24.04 -29.74 -26.96
N ASN A 5 -25.04 -29.07 -26.37
CA ASN A 5 -25.02 -27.62 -26.21
C ASN A 5 -24.10 -27.27 -25.04
N ARG A 6 -22.99 -26.59 -25.32
CA ARG A 6 -22.14 -25.96 -24.31
C ARG A 6 -22.77 -24.65 -23.88
N PHE A 7 -23.31 -24.60 -22.67
CA PHE A 7 -23.66 -23.32 -22.03
C PHE A 7 -22.37 -22.68 -21.51
N LEU A 8 -22.01 -21.52 -22.08
CA LEU A 8 -20.96 -20.67 -21.54
C LEU A 8 -21.59 -19.88 -20.38
N THR A 9 -21.21 -20.19 -19.14
CA THR A 9 -21.57 -19.35 -17.99
C THR A 9 -20.54 -18.23 -17.92
N VAL A 10 -20.95 -17.02 -18.29
CA VAL A 10 -20.13 -15.82 -18.07
C VAL A 10 -20.39 -15.38 -16.63
N LEU A 11 -19.41 -15.60 -15.76
CA LEU A 11 -19.42 -15.06 -14.41
C LEU A 11 -19.11 -13.56 -14.53
N ALA A 12 -20.13 -12.71 -14.44
CA ALA A 12 -19.91 -11.28 -14.32
C ALA A 12 -19.30 -11.03 -12.93
N VAL A 13 -18.00 -10.72 -12.89
CA VAL A 13 -17.36 -10.19 -11.69
C VAL A 13 -17.91 -8.78 -11.52
N SER A 14 -18.87 -8.61 -10.62
CA SER A 14 -19.29 -7.29 -10.17
C SER A 14 -18.11 -6.67 -9.41
N ALA A 15 -17.46 -5.67 -10.00
CA ALA A 15 -16.57 -4.80 -9.27
C ALA A 15 -17.41 -4.12 -8.19
N ALA A 16 -17.25 -4.55 -6.93
CA ALA A 16 -17.76 -3.80 -5.81
C ALA A 16 -17.08 -2.43 -5.85
N SER A 17 -17.86 -1.37 -6.10
CA SER A 17 -17.37 0.00 -5.93
C SER A 17 -17.38 0.28 -4.44
N PHE A 18 -16.23 0.07 -3.80
CA PHE A 18 -15.99 0.57 -2.46
C PHE A 18 -15.88 2.10 -2.54
N SER A 19 -16.66 2.79 -1.72
CA SER A 19 -16.47 4.22 -1.51
C SER A 19 -15.28 4.38 -0.56
N THR A 20 -14.05 4.22 -1.07
CA THR A 20 -12.89 4.71 -0.33
C THR A 20 -12.91 6.23 -0.42
N GLN A 21 -12.70 6.89 0.72
CA GLN A 21 -12.37 8.30 0.71
C GLN A 21 -11.20 8.51 -0.26
N ALA A 22 -11.31 9.46 -1.18
CA ALA A 22 -10.22 9.70 -2.14
C ALA A 22 -8.93 10.04 -1.37
N ALA A 23 -7.80 9.46 -1.80
CA ALA A 23 -6.49 9.72 -1.21
C ALA A 23 -6.22 11.23 -1.11
N ILE A 24 -5.71 11.67 0.04
CA ILE A 24 -5.54 13.08 0.40
C ILE A 24 -4.11 13.52 0.09
N LEU A 25 -3.98 14.60 -0.68
CA LEU A 25 -2.68 15.22 -0.96
C LEU A 25 -2.08 15.86 0.29
N ASN A 26 -0.85 15.49 0.62
CA ASN A 26 0.02 16.31 1.46
C ASN A 26 0.78 17.29 0.56
N SER A 27 0.42 18.57 0.62
CA SER A 27 1.06 19.61 -0.22
C SER A 27 2.54 19.84 0.10
N SER A 28 3.03 19.34 1.25
CA SER A 28 4.40 19.56 1.71
C SER A 28 5.41 18.64 1.02
N ASN A 29 5.01 17.41 0.68
CA ASN A 29 5.85 16.41 0.01
C ASN A 29 5.30 16.00 -1.37
N GLY A 30 4.04 16.33 -1.69
CA GLY A 30 3.39 15.98 -2.94
C GLY A 30 2.81 14.57 -3.00
N HIS A 31 2.97 13.77 -1.94
CA HIS A 31 2.44 12.42 -1.81
C HIS A 31 0.94 12.45 -1.48
N TYR A 32 0.26 11.35 -1.80
CA TYR A 32 -1.15 11.14 -1.46
C TYR A 32 -1.26 10.04 -0.43
N TYR A 33 -2.14 10.21 0.55
CA TYR A 33 -2.35 9.23 1.61
C TYR A 33 -3.79 8.77 1.65
N ASP A 34 -4.00 7.47 1.80
CA ASP A 34 -5.31 6.86 1.94
C ASP A 34 -5.39 6.07 3.26
N LEU A 35 -6.53 6.17 3.93
CA LEU A 35 -6.79 5.48 5.18
C LEU A 35 -7.73 4.31 4.90
N VAL A 36 -7.21 3.09 5.01
CA VAL A 36 -8.00 1.88 4.74
C VAL A 36 -8.37 1.23 6.06
N THR A 37 -9.66 1.12 6.35
CA THR A 37 -10.13 0.41 7.55
C THR A 37 -10.45 -1.05 7.25
N PHE A 38 -10.27 -1.93 8.24
CA PHE A 38 -10.70 -3.33 8.11
C PHE A 38 -12.21 -3.49 7.94
N ALA A 39 -12.99 -2.50 8.39
CA ALA A 39 -14.43 -2.48 8.16
C ALA A 39 -14.76 -2.22 6.68
N ASP A 40 -14.02 -1.34 6.01
CA ASP A 40 -14.26 -0.99 4.61
C ASP A 40 -13.91 -2.14 3.66
N ILE A 41 -12.83 -2.87 3.94
CA ILE A 41 -12.41 -4.02 3.13
C ILE A 41 -13.10 -5.34 3.54
N GLY A 42 -13.83 -5.34 4.65
CA GLY A 42 -14.61 -6.51 5.11
C GLY A 42 -13.77 -7.65 5.69
N GLU A 43 -12.47 -7.46 5.85
CA GLU A 43 -11.56 -8.44 6.43
C GLU A 43 -10.47 -7.76 7.26
N ARG A 44 -10.00 -8.49 8.29
CA ARG A 44 -8.86 -8.06 9.09
C ARG A 44 -7.59 -8.64 8.48
N LEU A 45 -6.62 -7.77 8.22
CA LEU A 45 -5.31 -8.15 7.73
C LEU A 45 -4.28 -8.07 8.86
N ASP A 46 -3.30 -8.97 8.80
CA ASP A 46 -2.03 -8.79 9.49
C ASP A 46 -1.19 -7.73 8.75
N TRP A 47 -0.01 -7.39 9.29
CA TRP A 47 0.83 -6.37 8.68
C TRP A 47 1.29 -6.74 7.26
N PHE A 48 1.55 -8.02 6.97
CA PHE A 48 1.92 -8.48 5.64
C PHE A 48 0.77 -8.37 4.63
N GLY A 49 -0.45 -8.68 5.06
CA GLY A 49 -1.66 -8.50 4.27
C GLY A 49 -1.91 -7.03 3.96
N ALA A 50 -1.76 -6.14 4.96
CA ALA A 50 -1.85 -4.70 4.78
C ALA A 50 -0.80 -4.17 3.78
N LYS A 51 0.45 -4.66 3.89
CA LYS A 51 1.53 -4.35 2.95
C LYS A 51 1.19 -4.77 1.53
N SER A 52 0.77 -6.03 1.35
CA SER A 52 0.37 -6.55 0.04
C SER A 52 -0.81 -5.79 -0.55
N PHE A 53 -1.80 -5.42 0.26
CA PHE A 53 -2.93 -4.60 -0.18
C PHE A 53 -2.46 -3.23 -0.68
N ALA A 54 -1.59 -2.57 0.08
CA ALA A 54 -1.03 -1.27 -0.30
C ALA A 54 -0.25 -1.35 -1.62
N GLU A 55 0.60 -2.37 -1.78
CA GLU A 55 1.40 -2.61 -3.00
C GLU A 55 0.56 -2.92 -4.25
N ASN A 56 -0.65 -3.45 -4.07
CA ASN A 56 -1.60 -3.70 -5.16
C ASN A 56 -2.59 -2.55 -5.38
N SER A 57 -2.58 -1.52 -4.53
CA SER A 57 -3.42 -0.34 -4.68
C SER A 57 -2.77 0.64 -5.65
N SER A 58 -3.60 1.44 -6.35
CA SER A 58 -3.08 2.47 -7.23
C SER A 58 -3.92 3.74 -7.20
N PHE A 59 -3.24 4.88 -7.27
CA PHE A 59 -3.87 6.20 -7.33
C PHE A 59 -3.08 7.09 -8.28
N ASN A 60 -3.76 7.79 -9.20
CA ASN A 60 -3.14 8.63 -10.23
C ASN A 60 -1.99 7.95 -11.02
N GLY A 61 -2.10 6.64 -11.27
CA GLY A 61 -1.08 5.88 -12.00
C GLY A 61 0.18 5.53 -11.20
N LYS A 62 0.16 5.72 -9.87
CA LYS A 62 1.20 5.30 -8.94
C LYS A 62 0.71 4.11 -8.13
N LEU A 63 1.57 3.11 -7.93
CA LEU A 63 1.32 2.04 -6.97
C LEU A 63 1.52 2.58 -5.55
N GLY A 64 0.76 2.03 -4.61
CA GLY A 64 0.87 2.37 -3.20
C GLY A 64 1.93 1.55 -2.47
N HIS A 65 2.24 1.97 -1.25
CA HIS A 65 2.93 1.19 -0.23
C HIS A 65 2.38 1.58 1.15
N LEU A 66 2.66 0.81 2.19
CA LEU A 66 2.37 1.29 3.54
C LEU A 66 3.13 2.58 3.80
N ALA A 67 2.46 3.56 4.39
CA ALA A 67 2.98 4.92 4.51
C ALA A 67 4.32 4.96 5.26
N THR A 68 5.27 5.69 4.70
CA THR A 68 6.55 6.02 5.33
C THR A 68 6.46 7.44 5.87
N LEU A 69 7.06 7.67 7.03
CA LEU A 69 6.98 8.95 7.71
C LEU A 69 8.41 9.39 8.01
N THR A 70 8.96 10.22 7.14
CA THR A 70 10.36 10.65 7.14
C THR A 70 10.55 12.02 7.79
N SER A 71 9.46 12.68 8.21
CA SER A 71 9.50 13.98 8.88
C SER A 71 8.34 14.20 9.85
N ALA A 72 8.54 15.11 10.81
CA ALA A 72 7.48 15.51 11.75
C ALA A 72 6.25 16.11 11.05
N ALA A 73 6.45 16.89 9.99
CA ALA A 73 5.36 17.52 9.24
C ALA A 73 4.50 16.49 8.50
N GLU A 74 5.12 15.42 8.00
CA GLU A 74 4.44 14.31 7.34
C GLU A 74 3.67 13.43 8.34
N ASP A 75 4.28 13.09 9.48
CA ASP A 75 3.61 12.43 10.60
C ASP A 75 2.40 13.23 11.09
N ASP A 76 2.58 14.53 11.35
CA ASP A 76 1.50 15.43 11.75
C ASP A 76 0.38 15.51 10.71
N PHE A 77 0.73 15.50 9.42
CA PHE A 77 -0.27 15.45 8.36
C PHE A 77 -1.08 14.16 8.44
N VAL A 78 -0.42 12.99 8.47
CA VAL A 78 -1.12 11.70 8.49
C VAL A 78 -1.97 11.56 9.75
N TRP A 79 -1.42 11.89 10.91
CA TRP A 79 -2.14 11.83 12.19
C TRP A 79 -3.37 12.75 12.20
N ASN A 80 -3.19 14.05 11.95
CA ASN A 80 -4.27 15.03 12.13
C ASN A 80 -5.27 15.04 10.98
N ARG A 81 -4.81 14.79 9.75
CA ARG A 81 -5.67 14.93 8.57
C ARG A 81 -6.46 13.66 8.27
N LEU A 82 -5.88 12.48 8.51
CA LEU A 82 -6.55 11.20 8.29
C LEU A 82 -7.16 10.65 9.58
N GLY A 83 -6.63 10.98 10.76
CA GLY A 83 -7.08 10.39 12.02
C GLY A 83 -6.60 8.93 12.15
N ALA A 84 -5.35 8.68 11.76
CA ALA A 84 -4.75 7.35 11.63
C ALA A 84 -4.38 6.66 12.96
N GLU A 85 -5.15 6.89 14.03
CA GLU A 85 -4.94 6.27 15.34
C GLU A 85 -5.21 4.76 15.33
N GLY A 86 -4.21 3.94 15.71
CA GLY A 86 -4.32 2.48 15.66
C GLY A 86 -4.20 1.89 14.26
N TYR A 87 -3.48 2.53 13.33
CA TYR A 87 -3.31 2.04 11.96
C TYR A 87 -1.86 1.61 11.71
N TYR A 88 -1.67 0.54 10.94
CA TYR A 88 -0.34 0.13 10.50
C TYR A 88 0.31 1.17 9.60
N LEU A 89 1.63 1.27 9.74
CA LEU A 89 2.53 2.06 8.91
C LEU A 89 3.61 1.16 8.30
N GLY A 90 4.41 1.73 7.40
CA GLY A 90 5.37 1.00 6.59
C GLY A 90 6.71 0.72 7.25
N ALA A 91 6.91 0.98 8.55
CA ALA A 91 8.16 0.59 9.20
C ALA A 91 8.06 -0.82 9.79
N PHE A 92 9.17 -1.53 9.74
CA PHE A 92 9.36 -2.81 10.38
C PHE A 92 10.78 -2.96 10.90
N ASP A 93 10.98 -3.86 11.85
CA ASP A 93 12.29 -4.30 12.34
C ASP A 93 12.51 -5.77 11.98
N ASN A 94 13.76 -6.20 12.05
CA ASN A 94 14.15 -7.60 11.92
C ASN A 94 14.84 -8.03 13.20
N SER A 95 14.08 -8.13 14.28
CA SER A 95 14.61 -8.39 15.61
C SER A 95 15.26 -9.76 15.73
N THR A 96 16.12 -9.90 16.75
CA THR A 96 16.77 -11.18 17.06
C THR A 96 16.34 -11.70 18.41
N LEU A 97 16.12 -13.02 18.48
CA LEU A 97 15.83 -13.70 19.73
C LEU A 97 17.14 -14.16 20.38
N GLY A 98 17.46 -13.61 21.55
CA GLY A 98 18.59 -14.01 22.36
C GLY A 98 18.42 -15.42 22.95
N GLN A 99 19.54 -16.04 23.37
CA GLN A 99 19.53 -17.37 24.01
C GLN A 99 18.74 -17.41 25.33
N ASN A 100 18.56 -16.26 25.96
CA ASN A 100 17.75 -16.08 27.17
C ASN A 100 16.25 -15.91 26.88
N GLY A 101 15.82 -16.00 25.61
CA GLY A 101 14.44 -15.80 25.20
C GLY A 101 14.01 -14.33 25.12
N THR A 102 14.94 -13.38 25.17
CA THR A 102 14.64 -11.95 25.06
C THR A 102 14.82 -11.46 23.62
N TRP A 103 13.82 -10.78 23.09
CA TRP A 103 13.91 -10.10 21.80
C TRP A 103 14.74 -8.83 21.91
N SER A 104 15.52 -8.56 20.87
CA SER A 104 16.28 -7.33 20.73
C SER A 104 16.01 -6.73 19.36
N HIS A 105 15.57 -5.48 19.35
CA HIS A 105 15.50 -4.66 18.15
C HIS A 105 16.87 -4.55 17.50
N ASN A 106 16.89 -4.57 16.17
CA ASN A 106 18.11 -4.43 15.40
C ASN A 106 18.14 -3.08 14.68
N SER A 107 17.31 -2.95 13.65
CA SER A 107 17.27 -1.78 12.79
C SER A 107 15.88 -1.65 12.15
N TRP A 108 15.11 -0.70 12.65
CA TRP A 108 13.89 -0.25 11.99
C TRP A 108 14.20 0.26 10.59
N GLN A 109 13.36 -0.10 9.64
CA GLN A 109 13.49 0.28 8.24
C GLN A 109 12.11 0.48 7.60
N TRP A 110 12.07 1.33 6.59
CA TRP A 110 10.85 1.54 5.79
C TRP A 110 10.71 0.47 4.71
N VAL A 111 9.47 0.10 4.37
CA VAL A 111 9.15 -0.80 3.24
C VAL A 111 9.67 -0.30 1.89
N THR A 112 9.94 1.00 1.76
CA THR A 112 10.50 1.66 0.57
C THR A 112 12.03 1.59 0.50
N GLY A 113 12.70 1.23 1.60
CA GLY A 113 14.16 1.28 1.73
C GLY A 113 14.72 2.69 2.01
N GLU A 114 13.87 3.68 2.25
CA GLU A 114 14.29 5.01 2.71
C GLU A 114 15.02 4.94 4.05
N THR A 115 15.88 5.93 4.32
CA THR A 115 16.63 5.97 5.58
C THR A 115 15.70 6.23 6.76
N PHE A 116 15.67 5.30 7.71
CA PHE A 116 14.95 5.45 8.98
C PHE A 116 15.70 6.42 9.91
N SER A 117 15.45 7.73 9.75
CA SER A 117 16.14 8.81 10.48
C SER A 117 15.22 9.68 11.33
N TYR A 118 13.92 9.66 11.06
CA TYR A 118 12.88 10.28 11.88
C TYR A 118 12.17 9.18 12.67
N SER A 119 11.85 9.47 13.93
CA SER A 119 11.02 8.59 14.75
C SER A 119 10.14 9.39 15.69
N ASN A 120 8.98 8.82 16.01
CA ASN A 120 7.99 9.43 16.88
C ASN A 120 7.45 8.44 17.94
N TRP A 121 8.34 7.57 18.44
CA TRP A 121 8.03 6.54 19.44
C TRP A 121 7.39 7.12 20.69
N LEU A 122 6.31 6.50 21.13
CA LEU A 122 5.75 6.75 22.46
C LEU A 122 6.83 6.55 23.53
N ALA A 123 6.63 7.19 24.67
CA ALA A 123 7.57 7.05 25.78
C ALA A 123 7.63 5.60 26.25
N GLY A 124 8.80 4.98 26.11
CA GLY A 124 9.02 3.57 26.43
C GLY A 124 9.05 2.65 25.21
N GLU A 125 8.69 3.15 24.02
CA GLU A 125 8.69 2.39 22.78
C GLU A 125 9.95 2.62 21.92
N PRO A 126 10.27 1.68 21.01
CA PRO A 126 9.68 0.35 20.88
C PRO A 126 10.16 -0.61 22.00
N ASN A 127 9.36 -1.61 22.37
CA ASN A 127 9.60 -2.36 23.62
C ASN A 127 9.47 -3.89 23.56
N HIS A 128 9.09 -4.51 22.43
CA HIS A 128 8.85 -5.95 22.34
C HIS A 128 7.88 -6.48 23.41
N TRP A 129 6.81 -5.74 23.70
CA TRP A 129 5.84 -6.14 24.71
C TRP A 129 5.16 -7.46 24.32
N GLN A 130 4.94 -8.31 25.33
CA GLN A 130 4.35 -9.63 25.17
C GLN A 130 3.30 -9.84 26.24
N ASP A 131 2.18 -10.47 25.86
CA ASP A 131 1.14 -10.92 26.79
C ASP A 131 1.50 -12.26 27.47
N GLY A 132 2.60 -12.90 27.05
CA GLY A 132 3.07 -14.19 27.56
C GLY A 132 2.29 -15.41 27.05
N SER A 133 1.42 -15.23 26.06
CA SER A 133 0.60 -16.28 25.46
C SER A 133 1.30 -16.93 24.27
N GLU A 134 1.01 -18.22 24.03
CA GLU A 134 1.42 -18.90 22.79
C GLU A 134 0.43 -18.66 21.62
N LEU A 135 -0.69 -17.95 21.88
CA LEU A 135 -1.76 -17.68 20.90
C LEU A 135 -1.52 -16.40 20.07
N THR A 136 -0.50 -15.64 20.43
CA THR A 136 -0.11 -14.37 19.85
C THR A 136 1.36 -14.44 19.45
N PRO A 137 1.79 -13.75 18.39
CA PRO A 137 3.21 -13.70 18.04
C PRO A 137 4.01 -12.92 19.10
N ASN A 138 5.20 -13.42 19.42
CA ASN A 138 6.00 -12.97 20.57
C ASN A 138 6.98 -11.82 20.27
N ASN A 139 7.07 -11.35 19.02
CA ASN A 139 7.91 -10.21 18.62
C ASN A 139 7.03 -9.03 18.19
N GLU A 140 7.45 -7.81 18.53
CA GLU A 140 6.83 -6.60 18.04
C GLU A 140 7.77 -5.91 17.04
N ASP A 141 7.60 -6.27 15.77
CA ASP A 141 8.49 -5.85 14.68
C ASP A 141 7.80 -4.95 13.66
N TYR A 142 6.60 -4.46 13.95
CA TYR A 142 5.78 -3.73 12.99
C TYR A 142 5.27 -2.43 13.57
N LEU A 143 5.39 -1.35 12.81
CA LEU A 143 4.98 -0.03 13.27
C LEU A 143 3.47 0.16 13.16
N VAL A 144 2.89 0.64 14.25
CA VAL A 144 1.50 1.09 14.32
C VAL A 144 1.45 2.48 14.98
N TYR A 145 0.51 3.31 14.56
CA TYR A 145 0.14 4.45 15.38
C TYR A 145 -0.53 3.97 16.67
N GLY A 146 -0.06 4.46 17.82
CA GLY A 146 -0.69 4.24 19.10
C GLY A 146 -2.05 4.92 19.24
N TRP A 147 -2.65 4.77 20.42
CA TRP A 147 -4.00 5.23 20.73
C TRP A 147 -3.97 6.45 21.65
N GLN A 148 -4.83 7.44 21.41
CA GLN A 148 -4.89 8.70 22.17
C GLN A 148 -5.16 8.48 23.65
N ASP A 149 -5.93 7.45 23.99
CA ASP A 149 -6.25 7.06 25.36
C ASP A 149 -5.07 6.45 26.12
N ARG A 150 -4.01 5.99 25.42
CA ARG A 150 -2.75 5.52 26.01
C ARG A 150 -1.73 6.63 26.28
N GLY A 151 -2.17 7.88 26.30
CA GLY A 151 -1.29 9.01 26.58
C GLY A 151 -0.41 9.40 25.40
N ALA A 152 -0.89 9.20 24.17
CA ALA A 152 -0.17 9.48 22.91
C ALA A 152 0.08 10.96 22.60
N GLY A 153 0.40 11.78 23.62
CA GLY A 153 0.50 13.24 23.59
C GLY A 153 1.02 13.82 22.27
N VAL A 154 2.35 14.04 22.16
CA VAL A 154 2.98 14.49 20.90
C VAL A 154 3.59 13.32 20.13
N LEU A 155 4.10 12.33 20.87
CA LEU A 155 4.66 11.08 20.34
C LEU A 155 3.56 10.05 20.16
N ARG A 156 3.63 9.24 19.10
CA ARG A 156 2.47 8.49 18.60
C ARG A 156 2.77 7.08 18.11
N TRP A 157 4.02 6.63 18.05
CA TRP A 157 4.35 5.34 17.45
C TRP A 157 4.49 4.24 18.51
N ASN A 158 3.98 3.06 18.18
CA ASN A 158 4.12 1.82 18.94
C ASN A 158 4.64 0.74 17.99
N ASP A 159 5.44 -0.20 18.47
CA ASP A 159 5.64 -1.47 17.80
C ASP A 159 4.48 -2.42 18.12
N THR A 160 4.26 -3.41 17.27
CA THR A 160 3.24 -4.42 17.51
C THR A 160 3.61 -5.72 16.83
N ASN A 161 3.07 -6.84 17.32
CA ASN A 161 3.21 -8.11 16.62
C ASN A 161 2.48 -8.12 15.28
N VAL A 162 2.77 -9.09 14.42
CA VAL A 162 2.29 -9.09 13.02
C VAL A 162 0.77 -8.97 12.88
N ASP A 163 0.01 -9.48 13.85
CA ASP A 163 -1.45 -9.44 13.89
C ASP A 163 -2.02 -8.22 14.64
N SER A 164 -1.15 -7.46 15.32
CA SER A 164 -1.50 -6.44 16.30
C SER A 164 -2.50 -6.95 17.34
N SER A 165 -2.12 -8.03 18.02
CA SER A 165 -3.03 -8.81 18.86
C SER A 165 -2.48 -9.11 20.25
N TYR A 166 -3.38 -9.32 21.21
CA TYR A 166 -3.05 -9.75 22.57
C TYR A 166 -4.19 -10.61 23.16
N ILE A 167 -3.93 -11.36 24.23
CA ILE A 167 -4.93 -12.08 25.01
C ILE A 167 -5.41 -11.22 26.19
N ASP A 168 -6.72 -10.99 26.30
CA ASP A 168 -7.30 -10.26 27.43
C ASP A 168 -7.38 -11.11 28.72
N ASP A 169 -7.72 -10.48 29.84
CA ASP A 169 -7.85 -11.14 31.15
C ASP A 169 -8.90 -12.27 31.17
N GLN A 170 -9.80 -12.30 30.18
CA GLN A 170 -10.81 -13.33 30.01
C GLN A 170 -10.37 -14.45 29.04
N GLY A 171 -9.12 -14.42 28.55
CA GLY A 171 -8.55 -15.43 27.67
C GLY A 171 -8.94 -15.28 26.20
N ASN A 172 -9.50 -14.13 25.79
CA ASN A 172 -9.92 -13.90 24.41
C ASN A 172 -8.81 -13.16 23.63
N LYS A 173 -8.54 -13.62 22.41
CA LYS A 173 -7.70 -12.88 21.46
C LYS A 173 -8.38 -11.58 21.04
N LYS A 174 -7.70 -10.47 21.26
CA LYS A 174 -8.06 -9.12 20.84
C LYS A 174 -7.11 -8.63 19.78
N TYR A 175 -7.58 -7.68 18.99
CA TYR A 175 -6.82 -7.02 17.96
C TYR A 175 -6.94 -5.51 18.15
N THR A 176 -5.84 -4.80 17.94
CA THR A 176 -5.76 -3.37 18.25
C THR A 176 -5.66 -2.51 17.00
N ALA A 177 -4.99 -3.00 15.94
CA ALA A 177 -5.02 -2.34 14.64
C ALA A 177 -6.45 -2.21 14.07
N ARG A 178 -6.76 -1.07 13.48
CA ARG A 178 -8.07 -0.73 12.88
C ARG A 178 -8.04 -0.75 11.35
N GLY A 179 -6.84 -0.75 10.79
CA GLY A 179 -6.58 -0.62 9.38
C GLY A 179 -5.11 -0.30 9.13
N PHE A 180 -4.84 0.34 8.00
CA PHE A 180 -3.49 0.77 7.60
C PHE A 180 -3.55 2.05 6.77
N VAL A 181 -2.42 2.76 6.70
CA VAL A 181 -2.26 3.94 5.85
C VAL A 181 -1.49 3.56 4.59
N ILE A 182 -2.05 3.87 3.42
CA ILE A 182 -1.36 3.75 2.14
C ILE A 182 -0.78 5.11 1.77
N GLU A 183 0.44 5.12 1.27
CA GLU A 183 1.05 6.27 0.61
C GLU A 183 1.23 5.99 -0.88
N TYR A 184 0.97 7.01 -1.68
CA TYR A 184 1.23 7.03 -3.11
C TYR A 184 2.20 8.16 -3.44
N GLU A 185 3.25 7.78 -4.15
CA GLU A 185 4.34 8.67 -4.55
C GLU A 185 3.86 9.94 -5.26
N ALA A 186 4.65 11.00 -5.13
CA ALA A 186 4.31 12.29 -5.70
C ALA A 186 4.16 12.16 -7.22
N VAL A 187 3.13 12.79 -7.77
CA VAL A 187 3.03 12.96 -9.21
C VAL A 187 4.07 14.02 -9.58
N VAL A 188 5.29 13.58 -9.89
CA VAL A 188 6.22 14.40 -10.66
C VAL A 188 5.50 14.72 -11.97
N ASN A 189 5.08 15.97 -12.14
CA ASN A 189 4.67 16.47 -13.44
C ASN A 189 5.89 16.28 -14.35
N ASN A 190 5.93 15.18 -15.09
CA ASN A 190 6.91 14.95 -16.12
C ASN A 190 6.66 16.03 -17.20
N VAL A 191 7.28 17.20 -17.03
CA VAL A 191 7.75 17.92 -18.21
C VAL A 191 8.62 16.90 -18.92
N PRO A 192 8.26 16.46 -20.15
CA PRO A 192 9.12 15.53 -20.88
C PRO A 192 10.52 16.14 -20.89
N PRO A 193 11.59 15.38 -20.59
CA PRO A 193 12.93 15.91 -20.74
C PRO A 193 13.01 16.50 -22.14
N ALA A 194 13.47 17.76 -22.25
CA ALA A 194 13.63 18.42 -23.54
C ALA A 194 14.27 17.41 -24.48
N THR A 195 13.58 17.06 -25.57
CA THR A 195 14.06 16.05 -26.50
C THR A 195 15.46 16.46 -26.92
N VAL A 196 16.48 15.75 -26.42
CA VAL A 196 17.84 15.95 -26.89
C VAL A 196 17.79 15.61 -28.38
N PRO A 197 18.17 16.52 -29.29
CA PRO A 197 18.22 16.19 -30.71
C PRO A 197 19.20 15.03 -30.85
N VAL A 198 18.70 13.87 -31.25
CA VAL A 198 19.54 12.69 -31.46
C VAL A 198 20.51 13.03 -32.60
N PRO A 199 21.84 13.08 -32.38
CA PRO A 199 22.78 13.14 -33.49
C PRO A 199 22.60 11.87 -34.31
N GLY A 200 22.27 12.04 -35.60
CA GLY A 200 21.77 11.04 -36.53
C GLY A 200 22.15 9.58 -36.24
N ALA A 201 21.17 8.80 -35.81
CA ALA A 201 21.21 7.34 -35.85
C ALA A 201 20.26 6.85 -36.94
N PHE A 202 20.82 6.08 -37.87
CA PHE A 202 20.24 5.62 -39.11
C PHE A 202 18.99 4.75 -38.91
N TRP A 203 18.01 4.93 -39.80
CA TRP A 203 16.82 4.11 -39.95
C TRP A 203 17.15 2.68 -40.39
N LEU A 204 16.63 1.68 -39.69
CA LEU A 204 16.29 0.39 -40.27
C LEU A 204 14.79 0.17 -40.11
N PHE A 205 14.05 0.39 -41.20
CA PHE A 205 12.65 0.01 -41.30
C PHE A 205 12.54 -1.50 -41.48
N SER A 206 11.70 -2.16 -40.69
CA SER A 206 10.94 -3.32 -41.14
C SER A 206 9.45 -3.06 -40.93
N SER A 207 8.82 -2.74 -42.03
CA SER A 207 7.39 -2.53 -42.24
C SER A 207 6.61 -3.85 -42.21
N VAL A 208 5.40 -3.86 -41.63
CA VAL A 208 4.20 -4.46 -42.26
C VAL A 208 2.96 -3.64 -41.88
N LEU A 209 2.31 -3.11 -42.92
CA LEU A 209 1.06 -2.35 -42.94
C LEU A 209 -0.16 -3.26 -42.71
N ALA A 210 -1.14 -2.78 -41.94
CA ALA A 210 -2.53 -3.24 -42.01
C ALA A 210 -3.26 -2.48 -43.14
N VAL A 211 -4.07 -3.17 -43.95
CA VAL A 211 -4.99 -2.55 -44.92
C VAL A 211 -6.41 -3.05 -44.66
N PHE A 212 -7.29 -2.14 -44.26
CA PHE A 212 -8.74 -2.27 -44.35
C PHE A 212 -9.24 -1.52 -45.59
N GLY A 213 -10.32 -2.02 -46.20
CA GLY A 213 -11.35 -1.17 -46.80
C GLY A 213 -11.57 -1.25 -48.31
N LEU A 214 -12.71 -1.86 -48.68
CA LEU A 214 -13.36 -1.77 -49.99
C LEU A 214 -13.57 -0.31 -50.45
N HIS A 215 -13.57 -0.08 -51.78
CA HIS A 215 -14.70 0.58 -52.46
C HIS A 215 -14.70 0.34 -53.99
N LYS A 216 -15.92 0.18 -54.51
CA LYS A 216 -16.34 -0.15 -55.87
C LYS A 216 -15.91 0.91 -56.91
N LYS A 217 -15.51 0.47 -58.12
CA LYS A 217 -15.49 1.30 -59.34
C LYS A 217 -16.77 1.08 -60.15
N LYS A 218 -17.32 2.17 -60.68
CA LYS A 218 -18.36 2.23 -61.71
C LYS A 218 -17.73 2.69 -63.03
N GLU A 219 -18.10 2.01 -64.13
CA GLU A 219 -18.41 2.54 -65.49
C GLU A 219 -17.23 3.20 -66.29
N LEU A 220 -17.00 3.06 -67.61
CA LEU A 220 -17.77 2.60 -68.77
C LEU A 220 -16.91 2.62 -70.09
N PHE A 221 -17.32 1.82 -71.09
CA PHE A 221 -17.11 1.85 -72.58
C PHE A 221 -15.73 1.61 -73.26
N ALA A 222 -15.66 0.65 -74.21
CA ALA A 222 -15.94 0.86 -75.66
C ALA A 222 -15.53 -0.35 -76.57
N ASN A 223 -16.45 -0.69 -77.49
CA ASN A 223 -16.34 -1.34 -78.83
C ASN A 223 -15.04 -2.06 -79.28
N SER A 224 -15.16 -3.36 -79.61
CA SER A 224 -15.34 -3.91 -80.98
C SER A 224 -15.32 -5.43 -80.93
#